data_AF-A0A815PIG5-F1
#
_entry.id   AF-A0A815PIG5-F1
#
_cell.length_a   1.000
_cell.length_b   1.000
_cell.length_c   1.000
_cell.angle_alpha   90.00
_cell.angle_beta   90.00
_cell.angle_gamma   90.00
#
_symmetry.space_group_name_H-M   'P 1'
#
loop_
_entity.id
_entity.type
_entity.pdbx_description
1 polymer ?
#
loop_
_entity_poly.entity_id
_entity_poly.type
_entity_poly.pdbx_seq_one_letter_code
_entity_poly.pdbx_strand_id
1 'polypeptide(L)'
;MLGNASFIVENQNYLNKFGHSPTGNGNEQLRIRTHLEYVENLIRNQTSTSSSSLLQLQALDYLNDYWNIGQFPQHDKYYQHRLPRFIDHNDIHCAVGYMISRSPAFEYVPKQINKKYEYSDVDQIKNNNLDKWMNLYQFSLNELSMIQPTYSFMCSKDQTNNRCLSGQCLTVGGDCLSLDGFEPSKRTRKPPQTGNTISLGAAV
;
A
#
# COMPACT_ATOMS: atom_id res chain seq x y z
N MET A 1 -5.56 6.50 8.55
CA MET A 1 -5.36 7.23 7.28
C MET A 1 -3.88 7.23 6.89
N LEU A 2 -3.23 6.06 6.79
CA LEU A 2 -1.79 5.94 6.50
C LEU A 2 -1.48 5.38 5.10
N GLY A 3 -2.45 4.70 4.47
CA GLY A 3 -2.25 4.03 3.17
C GLY A 3 -1.99 4.96 1.97
N ASN A 4 -2.36 6.24 2.02
CA ASN A 4 -2.15 7.17 0.90
C ASN A 4 -0.77 7.84 0.92
N ALA A 5 -0.15 8.00 2.10
CA ALA A 5 1.13 8.69 2.21
C ALA A 5 2.30 7.84 1.70
N SER A 6 2.29 6.53 2.00
CA SER A 6 3.37 5.63 1.58
C SER A 6 3.36 5.39 0.05
N PHE A 7 2.19 5.37 -0.61
CA PHE A 7 2.11 5.28 -2.08
C PHE A 7 2.70 6.48 -2.81
N ILE A 8 2.44 7.67 -2.28
CA ILE A 8 2.97 8.92 -2.82
C ILE A 8 4.50 8.94 -2.67
N VAL A 9 5.01 8.51 -1.52
CA VAL A 9 6.45 8.42 -1.25
C VAL A 9 7.12 7.37 -2.16
N GLU A 10 6.51 6.20 -2.34
CA GLU A 10 6.99 5.14 -3.25
C GLU A 10 7.20 5.64 -4.69
N ASN A 11 6.15 6.22 -5.27
CA ASN A 11 6.22 6.70 -6.65
C ASN A 11 7.14 7.91 -6.78
N GLN A 12 7.13 8.83 -5.81
CA GLN A 12 8.00 10.00 -5.83
C GLN A 12 9.49 9.59 -5.75
N ASN A 13 9.84 8.64 -4.90
CA ASN A 13 11.21 8.15 -4.78
C ASN A 13 11.69 7.48 -6.07
N TYR A 14 10.83 6.68 -6.70
CA TYR A 14 11.13 6.09 -8.01
C TYR A 14 11.34 7.16 -9.08
N LEU A 15 10.43 8.14 -9.16
CA LEU A 15 10.50 9.26 -10.11
C LEU A 15 11.78 10.09 -9.91
N ASN A 16 12.14 10.37 -8.66
CA ASN A 16 13.36 11.09 -8.31
C ASN A 16 14.62 10.31 -8.72
N LYS A 17 14.61 8.97 -8.59
CA LYS A 17 15.78 8.12 -8.89
C LYS A 17 15.97 7.87 -10.39
N PHE A 18 14.88 7.71 -11.15
CA PHE A 18 14.94 7.29 -12.56
C PHE A 18 14.46 8.36 -13.56
N GLY A 19 13.89 9.47 -13.09
CA GLY A 19 13.41 10.56 -13.94
C GLY A 19 12.11 10.27 -14.69
N HIS A 20 11.46 9.14 -14.42
CA HIS A 20 10.18 8.76 -15.01
C HIS A 20 9.33 7.94 -14.04
N SER A 21 8.01 7.90 -14.26
CA SER A 21 7.10 7.06 -13.49
C SER A 21 7.29 5.58 -13.83
N PRO A 22 7.00 4.64 -12.91
CA PRO A 22 7.04 3.22 -13.20
C PRO A 22 5.93 2.84 -14.20
N THR A 23 6.28 2.17 -15.30
CA THR A 23 5.36 1.67 -16.34
C THR A 23 5.39 0.12 -16.44
N GLY A 24 4.29 -0.56 -16.14
CA GLY A 24 4.17 -2.02 -16.29
C GLY A 24 5.02 -2.89 -15.33
N ASN A 25 5.02 -4.22 -15.55
CA ASN A 25 5.55 -5.21 -14.60
C ASN A 25 7.07 -5.21 -14.44
N GLY A 26 7.85 -4.90 -15.49
CA GLY A 26 9.31 -4.75 -15.37
C GLY A 26 9.71 -3.65 -14.39
N ASN A 27 8.85 -2.64 -14.24
CA ASN A 27 9.02 -1.54 -13.30
C ASN A 27 8.48 -1.87 -11.90
N GLU A 28 7.75 -2.97 -11.72
CA GLU A 28 7.22 -3.39 -10.42
C GLU A 28 8.33 -3.82 -9.47
N GLN A 29 9.19 -4.75 -9.91
CA GLN A 29 10.32 -5.20 -9.09
C GLN A 29 11.28 -4.07 -8.77
N LEU A 30 11.60 -3.24 -9.78
CA LEU A 30 12.48 -2.08 -9.58
C LEU A 30 11.87 -1.06 -8.61
N ARG A 31 10.55 -0.85 -8.67
CA ARG A 31 9.85 0.02 -7.70
C ARG A 31 9.88 -0.56 -6.29
N ILE A 32 9.61 -1.85 -6.12
CA ILE A 32 9.70 -2.51 -4.81
C ILE A 32 11.13 -2.38 -4.25
N ARG A 33 12.15 -2.68 -5.04
CA ARG A 33 13.56 -2.53 -4.61
C ARG A 33 13.87 -1.09 -4.18
N THR A 34 13.50 -0.13 -5.01
CA THR A 34 13.76 1.30 -4.73
C THR A 34 13.05 1.77 -3.47
N HIS A 35 11.82 1.31 -3.24
CA HIS A 35 11.08 1.60 -2.02
C HIS A 35 11.75 1.00 -0.79
N LEU A 36 12.07 -0.29 -0.82
CA LEU A 36 12.66 -0.99 0.31
C LEU A 36 14.04 -0.43 0.67
N GLU A 37 14.86 -0.09 -0.32
CA GLU A 37 16.14 0.61 -0.15
C GLU A 37 15.94 1.97 0.54
N TYR A 38 14.94 2.76 0.11
CA TYR A 38 14.63 4.03 0.75
C TYR A 38 14.19 3.87 2.21
N VAL A 39 13.25 2.95 2.47
CA VAL A 39 12.71 2.72 3.83
C VAL A 39 13.79 2.17 4.75
N GLU A 40 14.63 1.26 4.29
CA GLU A 40 15.78 0.76 5.05
C GLU A 40 16.70 1.92 5.47
N ASN A 41 17.09 2.77 4.53
CA ASN A 41 17.94 3.94 4.81
C ASN A 41 17.28 4.91 5.79
N LEU A 42 15.96 5.15 5.65
CA LEU A 42 15.21 6.00 6.56
C LEU A 42 15.27 5.45 8.01
N ILE A 43 15.02 4.16 8.19
CA ILE A 43 15.03 3.52 9.51
C ILE A 43 16.45 3.49 10.07
N ARG A 44 17.47 3.11 9.29
CA ARG A 44 18.88 3.12 9.73
C ARG A 44 19.36 4.50 10.17
N ASN A 45 18.93 5.55 9.50
CA ASN A 45 19.27 6.92 9.90
C ASN A 45 18.63 7.32 11.23
N GLN A 46 17.37 6.92 11.47
CA GLN A 46 16.71 7.14 12.77
C GLN A 46 17.36 6.31 13.89
N THR A 47 17.70 5.06 13.59
CA THR A 47 18.48 4.17 14.46
C THR A 47 19.83 4.76 14.84
N SER A 48 20.56 5.37 13.91
CA SER A 48 21.87 5.98 14.19
C SER A 48 21.79 7.16 15.16
N THR A 49 20.61 7.76 15.31
CA THR A 49 20.36 8.88 16.24
C THR A 49 19.77 8.42 17.59
N SER A 50 19.46 7.14 17.75
CA SER A 50 18.77 6.59 18.93
C SER A 50 19.46 5.32 19.45
N SER A 51 19.07 4.86 20.64
CA SER A 51 19.63 3.65 21.26
C SER A 51 19.02 2.36 20.69
N SER A 52 19.04 2.18 19.36
CA SER A 52 18.54 0.97 18.71
C SER A 52 19.30 -0.30 19.14
N SER A 53 18.60 -1.43 19.16
CA SER A 53 19.22 -2.72 19.44
C SER A 53 20.05 -3.26 18.27
N LEU A 54 21.06 -4.07 18.60
CA LEU A 54 21.80 -4.86 17.60
C LEU A 54 20.89 -5.79 16.79
N LEU A 55 19.78 -6.26 17.38
CA LEU A 55 18.80 -7.09 16.70
C LEU A 55 18.03 -6.30 15.63
N GLN A 56 17.69 -5.04 15.90
CA GLN A 56 17.04 -4.19 14.89
C GLN A 56 17.95 -4.00 13.68
N LEU A 57 19.24 -3.70 13.91
CA LEU A 57 20.24 -3.58 12.85
C LEU A 57 20.39 -4.88 12.05
N GLN A 58 20.46 -6.02 12.72
CA GLN A 58 20.54 -7.33 12.08
C GLN A 58 19.31 -7.62 11.20
N ALA A 59 18.11 -7.26 11.64
CA ALA A 59 16.91 -7.41 10.82
C ALA A 59 16.89 -6.48 9.61
N LEU A 60 17.45 -5.27 9.73
CA LEU A 60 17.65 -4.38 8.58
C LEU A 60 18.69 -4.95 7.60
N ASP A 61 19.69 -5.70 8.07
CA ASP A 61 20.62 -6.41 7.18
C ASP A 61 19.88 -7.52 6.41
N TYR A 62 18.94 -8.23 7.04
CA TYR A 62 18.07 -9.16 6.32
C TYR A 62 17.15 -8.47 5.31
N LEU A 63 16.68 -7.25 5.62
CA LEU A 63 15.93 -6.45 4.65
C LEU A 63 16.81 -6.08 3.45
N ASN A 64 18.06 -5.70 3.71
CA ASN A 64 19.06 -5.41 2.69
C ASN A 64 19.27 -6.60 1.73
N ASP A 65 19.49 -7.79 2.30
CA ASP A 65 19.61 -9.03 1.54
C ASP A 65 18.37 -9.29 0.69
N TYR A 66 17.18 -9.13 1.28
CA TYR A 66 15.91 -9.40 0.63
C TYR A 66 15.70 -8.57 -0.64
N TRP A 67 15.83 -7.24 -0.54
CA TRP A 67 15.64 -6.41 -1.72
C TRP A 67 16.83 -6.54 -2.69
N ASN A 68 18.02 -6.94 -2.25
CA ASN A 68 19.13 -7.27 -3.13
C ASN A 68 18.90 -8.54 -3.96
N ILE A 69 18.30 -9.57 -3.36
CA ILE A 69 17.88 -10.80 -4.05
C ILE A 69 16.79 -10.48 -5.08
N GLY A 70 15.83 -9.62 -4.73
CA GLY A 70 14.78 -9.15 -5.65
C GLY A 70 13.70 -10.19 -5.98
N GLN A 71 13.54 -11.21 -5.14
CA GLN A 71 12.44 -12.17 -5.24
C GLN A 71 11.31 -11.72 -4.33
N PHE A 72 10.19 -11.32 -4.94
CA PHE A 72 9.03 -10.78 -4.25
C PHE A 72 7.80 -11.66 -4.47
N PRO A 73 6.87 -11.75 -3.49
CA PRO A 73 5.65 -12.55 -3.61
C PRO A 73 4.85 -12.23 -4.87
N GLN A 74 4.39 -13.26 -5.56
CA GLN A 74 3.54 -13.14 -6.74
C GLN A 74 2.12 -13.64 -6.46
N HIS A 75 1.13 -13.09 -7.17
CA HIS A 75 -0.21 -13.65 -7.19
C HIS A 75 -0.31 -14.70 -8.30
N ASP A 76 -0.94 -15.83 -8.02
CA ASP A 76 -1.23 -16.90 -8.99
C ASP A 76 -2.41 -16.56 -9.93
N LYS A 77 -3.17 -15.51 -9.57
CA LYS A 77 -4.32 -15.01 -10.32
C LYS A 77 -4.15 -13.52 -10.62
N TYR A 78 -4.80 -13.10 -11.70
CA TYR A 78 -4.91 -11.68 -12.01
C TYR A 78 -5.91 -11.01 -11.06
N TYR A 79 -5.47 -9.96 -10.39
CA TYR A 79 -6.33 -9.10 -9.58
C TYR A 79 -6.36 -7.70 -10.21
N GLN A 80 -7.55 -7.09 -10.22
CA GLN A 80 -7.74 -5.73 -10.74
C GLN A 80 -7.08 -4.65 -9.86
N HIS A 81 -6.68 -5.01 -8.65
CA HIS A 81 -6.01 -4.14 -7.68
C HIS A 81 -4.81 -4.87 -7.10
N ARG A 82 -3.87 -4.11 -6.56
CA ARG A 82 -2.78 -4.69 -5.79
C ARG A 82 -3.34 -5.26 -4.49
N LEU A 83 -2.91 -6.45 -4.15
CA LEU A 83 -3.26 -7.10 -2.89
C LEU A 83 -1.97 -7.36 -2.10
N PRO A 84 -1.98 -7.17 -0.77
CA PRO A 84 -0.91 -7.68 0.07
C PRO A 84 -0.83 -9.20 -0.07
N ARG A 85 0.38 -9.76 -0.04
CA ARG A 85 0.58 -11.20 0.06
C ARG A 85 1.74 -11.51 0.99
N PHE A 86 1.49 -12.28 2.05
CA PHE A 86 2.48 -12.54 3.08
C PHE A 86 3.51 -13.60 2.66
N ILE A 87 3.05 -14.74 2.12
CA ILE A 87 3.87 -15.76 1.46
C ILE A 87 3.15 -16.21 0.19
N ASP A 88 3.86 -16.32 -0.92
CA ASP A 88 3.28 -16.77 -2.18
C ASP A 88 3.23 -18.31 -2.36
N HIS A 89 2.75 -18.74 -3.53
CA HIS A 89 2.60 -20.16 -3.86
C HIS A 89 3.94 -20.88 -4.09
N ASN A 90 5.04 -20.14 -4.22
CA ASN A 90 6.41 -20.65 -4.37
C ASN A 90 7.24 -20.50 -3.07
N ASP A 91 6.58 -20.30 -1.92
CA ASP A 91 7.21 -20.05 -0.61
C ASP A 91 8.06 -18.76 -0.57
N ILE A 92 7.80 -17.80 -1.47
CA ILE A 92 8.47 -16.49 -1.44
C ILE A 92 7.77 -15.61 -0.40
N HIS A 93 8.52 -15.22 0.63
CA HIS A 93 8.03 -14.35 1.71
C HIS A 93 7.99 -12.88 1.28
N CYS A 94 7.06 -12.10 1.84
CA CYS A 94 7.13 -10.63 1.78
C CYS A 94 8.31 -10.10 2.60
N ALA A 95 8.63 -8.81 2.48
CA ALA A 95 9.77 -8.21 3.19
C ALA A 95 9.73 -8.44 4.72
N VAL A 96 8.57 -8.20 5.34
CA VAL A 96 8.36 -8.44 6.78
C VAL A 96 8.49 -9.93 7.10
N GLY A 97 7.85 -10.80 6.32
CA GLY A 97 7.95 -12.25 6.49
C GLY A 97 9.37 -12.76 6.33
N TYR A 98 10.16 -12.19 5.42
CA TYR A 98 11.55 -12.54 5.20
C TYR A 98 12.41 -12.20 6.42
N MET A 99 12.35 -10.97 6.92
CA MET A 99 13.09 -10.57 8.13
C MET A 99 12.78 -11.49 9.31
N ILE A 100 11.51 -11.77 9.56
CA ILE A 100 11.08 -12.67 10.65
C ILE A 100 11.60 -14.09 10.41
N SER A 101 11.54 -14.60 9.17
CA SER A 101 12.02 -15.96 8.85
C SER A 101 13.52 -16.14 9.09
N ARG A 102 14.30 -15.06 8.98
CA ARG A 102 15.75 -15.06 9.22
C ARG A 102 16.11 -14.84 10.69
N SER A 103 15.14 -14.55 11.55
CA SER A 103 15.31 -14.49 13.00
C SER A 103 15.18 -15.90 13.60
N PRO A 104 16.26 -16.52 14.15
CA PRO A 104 16.25 -17.95 14.48
C PRO A 104 15.13 -18.41 15.41
N ALA A 105 14.79 -17.62 16.44
CA ALA A 105 13.71 -17.95 17.39
C ALA A 105 12.29 -17.75 16.82
N PHE A 106 12.17 -17.17 15.63
CA PHE A 106 10.89 -16.77 15.02
C PHE A 106 10.74 -17.27 13.58
N GLU A 107 11.63 -18.15 13.10
CA GLU A 107 11.66 -18.62 11.72
C GLU A 107 10.31 -19.19 11.22
N TYR A 108 9.54 -19.76 12.14
CA TYR A 108 8.26 -20.42 11.89
C TYR A 108 7.07 -19.44 11.80
N VAL A 109 7.24 -18.21 12.31
CA VAL A 109 6.15 -17.23 12.48
C VAL A 109 5.53 -16.80 11.15
N PRO A 110 6.29 -16.60 10.05
CA PRO A 110 5.70 -16.22 8.77
C PRO A 110 4.68 -17.23 8.25
N LYS A 111 4.98 -18.53 8.36
CA LYS A 111 4.06 -19.61 7.97
C LYS A 111 2.84 -19.66 8.89
N GLN A 112 2.96 -19.31 10.17
CA GLN A 112 1.81 -19.17 11.07
C GLN A 112 0.92 -17.99 10.70
N ILE A 113 1.52 -16.83 10.38
CA ILE A 113 0.80 -15.64 9.93
C ILE A 113 0.06 -15.94 8.64
N ASN A 114 0.75 -16.52 7.64
CA ASN A 114 0.20 -16.76 6.31
C ASN A 114 -1.07 -17.61 6.34
N LYS A 115 -1.16 -18.59 7.24
CA LYS A 115 -2.36 -19.45 7.39
C LYS A 115 -3.65 -18.69 7.70
N LYS A 116 -3.56 -17.50 8.30
CA LYS A 116 -4.72 -16.72 8.77
C LYS A 116 -4.80 -15.32 8.18
N TYR A 117 -3.66 -14.77 7.73
CA TYR A 117 -3.49 -13.38 7.36
C TYR A 117 -2.75 -13.23 6.02
N GLU A 118 -2.90 -14.20 5.10
CA GLU A 118 -2.22 -14.21 3.80
C GLU A 118 -2.31 -12.86 3.06
N TYR A 119 -3.48 -12.24 3.08
CA TYR A 119 -3.78 -10.97 2.38
C TYR A 119 -4.03 -9.81 3.35
N SER A 120 -3.40 -9.81 4.53
CA SER A 120 -3.55 -8.71 5.48
C SER A 120 -2.32 -7.80 5.46
N ASP A 121 -2.58 -6.51 5.61
CA ASP A 121 -1.53 -5.56 5.98
C ASP A 121 -1.04 -5.85 7.41
N VAL A 122 0.20 -5.50 7.72
CA VAL A 122 0.84 -5.83 8.99
C VAL A 122 0.11 -5.23 10.20
N ASP A 123 -0.54 -4.08 10.03
CA ASP A 123 -1.35 -3.43 11.07
C ASP A 123 -2.69 -4.12 11.36
N GLN A 124 -3.10 -5.05 10.50
CA GLN A 124 -4.29 -5.88 10.68
C GLN A 124 -3.96 -7.26 11.28
N ILE A 125 -2.69 -7.65 11.31
CA ILE A 125 -2.25 -8.96 11.81
C ILE A 125 -2.30 -8.98 13.34
N LYS A 126 -3.07 -9.91 13.89
CA LYS A 126 -3.10 -10.18 15.34
C LYS A 126 -2.41 -11.50 15.62
N ASN A 127 -1.14 -11.45 15.99
CA ASN A 127 -0.32 -12.63 16.25
C ASN A 127 0.69 -12.38 17.39
N ASN A 128 0.54 -13.09 18.50
CA ASN A 128 1.40 -12.90 19.68
C ASN A 128 2.91 -13.12 19.39
N ASN A 129 3.26 -13.95 18.41
CA ASN A 129 4.67 -14.18 18.06
C ASN A 129 5.22 -13.05 17.17
N LEU A 130 4.38 -12.41 16.34
CA LEU A 130 4.72 -11.15 15.68
C LEU A 130 4.98 -10.06 16.72
N ASP A 131 4.08 -9.91 17.70
CA ASP A 131 4.24 -8.90 18.78
C ASP A 131 5.53 -9.13 19.57
N LYS A 132 5.85 -10.39 19.91
CA LYS A 132 7.10 -10.75 20.57
C LYS A 132 8.33 -10.44 19.72
N TRP A 133 8.28 -10.75 18.42
CA TRP A 133 9.37 -10.44 17.49
C TRP A 133 9.57 -8.92 17.41
N MET A 134 8.50 -8.15 17.22
CA MET A 134 8.54 -6.69 17.18
C MET A 134 9.15 -6.09 18.44
N ASN A 135 8.72 -6.55 19.61
CA ASN A 135 9.24 -6.05 20.89
C ASN A 135 10.73 -6.39 21.08
N LEU A 136 11.15 -7.61 20.69
CA LEU A 136 12.54 -8.04 20.83
C LEU A 136 13.47 -7.33 19.85
N TYR A 137 13.04 -7.18 18.59
CA TYR A 137 13.79 -6.53 17.52
C TYR A 137 13.59 -5.00 17.48
N GLN A 138 12.77 -4.46 18.40
CA GLN A 138 12.46 -3.03 18.55
C GLN A 138 11.87 -2.37 17.30
N PHE A 139 11.05 -3.08 16.53
CA PHE A 139 10.28 -2.48 15.46
C PHE A 139 8.93 -1.96 15.96
N SER A 140 8.62 -0.72 15.63
CA SER A 140 7.28 -0.17 15.71
C SER A 140 6.39 -0.69 14.58
N LEU A 141 5.08 -0.66 14.81
CA LEU A 141 4.12 -1.03 13.77
C LEU A 141 4.23 -0.11 12.54
N ASN A 142 4.52 1.17 12.76
CA ASN A 142 4.66 2.15 11.69
C ASN A 142 5.86 1.82 10.77
N GLU A 143 7.00 1.40 11.33
CA GLU A 143 8.15 0.96 10.53
C GLU A 143 7.82 -0.25 9.68
N LEU A 144 7.14 -1.25 10.25
CA LEU A 144 6.73 -2.42 9.48
C LEU A 144 5.71 -2.07 8.39
N SER A 145 4.79 -1.14 8.67
CA SER A 145 3.85 -0.61 7.67
C SER A 145 4.53 0.19 6.57
N MET A 146 5.69 0.83 6.83
CA MET A 146 6.49 1.45 5.77
C MET A 146 7.21 0.40 4.92
N ILE A 147 7.69 -0.68 5.53
CA ILE A 147 8.39 -1.78 4.84
C ILE A 147 7.44 -2.54 3.92
N GLN A 148 6.17 -2.71 4.31
CA GLN A 148 5.16 -3.17 3.36
C GLN A 148 4.84 -2.05 2.37
N PRO A 149 4.97 -2.28 1.05
CA PRO A 149 4.52 -1.31 0.09
C PRO A 149 3.01 -1.15 0.18
N THR A 150 2.54 0.04 -0.17
CA THR A 150 1.13 0.36 -0.25
C THR A 150 0.49 -0.25 -1.47
N TYR A 151 -0.57 -0.99 -1.20
CA TYR A 151 -1.41 -1.59 -2.22
C TYR A 151 -2.56 -0.64 -2.53
N SER A 152 -2.24 0.56 -3.01
CA SER A 152 -3.26 1.53 -3.42
C SER A 152 -3.91 1.12 -4.75
N PHE A 153 -5.16 1.53 -4.92
CA PHE A 153 -5.95 1.29 -6.13
C PHE A 153 -5.32 2.06 -7.31
N MET A 154 -4.79 1.35 -8.31
CA MET A 154 -4.50 1.99 -9.59
C MET A 154 -5.82 2.18 -10.34
N CYS A 155 -6.42 3.37 -10.23
CA CYS A 155 -7.34 3.84 -11.25
C CYS A 155 -6.49 4.39 -12.40
N SER A 156 -6.18 3.56 -13.40
CA SER A 156 -5.58 4.03 -14.64
C SER A 156 -6.63 4.82 -15.43
N LYS A 157 -6.46 6.14 -15.51
CA LYS A 157 -7.20 6.97 -16.48
C LYS A 157 -6.73 6.58 -17.88
N ASP A 158 -7.65 6.07 -18.69
CA ASP A 158 -7.45 6.06 -20.14
C ASP A 158 -7.52 7.52 -20.62
N GLN A 159 -6.38 8.09 -21.01
CA GLN A 159 -6.24 9.48 -21.45
C GLN A 159 -7.02 9.78 -22.73
N THR A 160 -7.64 8.78 -23.36
CA THR A 160 -8.38 8.96 -24.62
C THR A 160 -9.90 9.01 -24.46
N ASN A 161 -10.48 8.64 -23.30
CA ASN A 161 -11.92 8.40 -23.25
C ASN A 161 -12.70 8.85 -21.99
N ASN A 162 -12.10 9.56 -21.04
CA ASN A 162 -12.80 10.03 -19.82
C ASN A 162 -13.66 8.94 -19.14
N ARG A 163 -13.29 7.66 -19.28
CA ARG A 163 -13.98 6.53 -18.68
C ARG A 163 -13.06 5.87 -17.67
N CYS A 164 -13.52 5.84 -16.44
CA CYS A 164 -12.97 4.95 -15.43
C CYS A 164 -13.24 3.50 -15.86
N LEU A 165 -12.19 2.73 -16.17
CA LEU A 165 -12.32 1.31 -16.50
C LEU A 165 -12.75 0.55 -15.24
N SER A 166 -14.04 0.24 -15.18
CA SER A 166 -14.77 -0.59 -14.20
C SER A 166 -14.09 -0.88 -12.85
N GLY A 167 -14.64 -0.28 -11.79
CA GLY A 167 -14.28 -0.53 -10.39
C GLY A 167 -14.36 0.79 -9.64
N GLN A 168 -15.41 0.96 -8.83
CA GLN A 168 -15.84 2.18 -8.13
C GLN A 168 -14.75 3.26 -7.95
N CYS A 169 -14.63 4.13 -8.94
CA CYS A 169 -14.25 5.51 -8.69
C CYS A 169 -15.49 6.17 -8.07
N LEU A 170 -15.34 6.94 -6.99
CA LEU A 170 -16.45 7.74 -6.47
C LEU A 170 -16.83 8.76 -7.54
N THR A 171 -17.86 8.46 -8.33
CA THR A 171 -18.42 9.38 -9.31
C THR A 171 -19.34 10.35 -8.58
N VAL A 172 -18.93 11.60 -8.42
CA VAL A 172 -19.87 12.69 -8.12
C VAL A 172 -20.15 13.38 -9.46
N GLY A 173 -21.33 13.14 -10.05
CA GLY A 173 -21.75 13.83 -11.27
C GLY A 173 -21.15 13.32 -12.60
N GLY A 174 -20.40 12.21 -12.60
CA GLY A 174 -19.88 11.59 -13.83
C GLY A 174 -18.42 11.90 -14.18
N ASP A 175 -17.74 12.74 -13.39
CA ASP A 175 -16.32 13.04 -13.58
C ASP A 175 -15.41 12.17 -12.68
N CYS A 176 -14.32 11.66 -13.25
CA CYS A 176 -13.25 10.97 -12.51
C CYS A 176 -12.32 12.03 -11.88
N LEU A 177 -12.57 12.42 -10.62
CA LEU A 177 -11.78 13.45 -9.92
C LEU A 177 -10.27 13.06 -9.87
N SER A 178 -9.41 13.93 -10.40
CA SER A 178 -8.00 13.95 -10.01
C SER A 178 -7.92 14.42 -8.55
N LEU A 179 -7.00 13.89 -7.76
CA LEU A 179 -6.76 14.38 -6.39
C LEU A 179 -6.10 15.78 -6.35
N ASP A 180 -5.95 16.43 -7.50
CA ASP A 180 -5.49 17.80 -7.61
C ASP A 180 -6.72 18.74 -7.51
N GLY A 181 -7.07 19.18 -6.31
CA GLY A 181 -7.97 20.33 -6.13
C GLY A 181 -9.22 20.14 -5.27
N PHE A 182 -9.15 19.41 -4.15
CA PHE A 182 -10.21 19.51 -3.14
C PHE A 182 -10.06 20.80 -2.32
N GLU A 183 -10.61 21.91 -2.80
CA GLU A 183 -11.03 23.00 -1.91
C GLU A 183 -12.44 22.71 -1.36
N PRO A 184 -12.66 22.72 -0.04
CA PRO A 184 -13.95 22.41 0.54
C PRO A 184 -14.96 23.53 0.25
N SER A 185 -15.79 23.34 -0.76
CA SER A 185 -16.90 24.23 -1.10
C SER A 185 -17.94 24.29 0.05
N LYS A 186 -18.15 25.50 0.57
CA LYS A 186 -19.14 25.84 1.58
C LYS A 186 -20.55 25.55 1.06
N ARG A 187 -21.23 24.54 1.62
CA ARG A 187 -22.67 24.30 1.38
C ARG A 187 -23.51 25.47 1.89
N THR A 188 -24.06 26.29 1.00
CA THR A 188 -25.28 27.06 1.27
C THR A 188 -26.46 26.34 0.61
N ARG A 189 -27.44 25.92 1.43
CA ARG A 189 -28.69 25.33 0.94
C ARG A 189 -29.57 26.45 0.37
N LYS A 190 -29.99 26.35 -0.90
CA LYS A 190 -31.08 27.16 -1.45
C LYS A 190 -32.42 26.42 -1.20
N PRO A 191 -33.48 27.10 -0.73
CA PRO A 191 -34.79 26.46 -0.48
C PRO A 191 -35.55 26.21 -1.80
N PRO A 192 -36.56 25.30 -1.79
CA PRO A 192 -37.21 24.84 -3.02
C PRO A 192 -38.14 25.91 -3.59
N GLN A 193 -38.10 26.08 -4.91
CA GLN A 193 -39.06 26.89 -5.63
C GLN A 193 -40.31 26.08 -6.00
N THR A 194 -41.46 26.63 -5.65
CA THR A 194 -42.80 26.19 -6.02
C THR A 194 -43.18 26.70 -7.42
N GLY A 195 -43.86 25.86 -8.20
CA GLY A 195 -44.74 26.30 -9.29
C GLY A 195 -44.43 25.70 -10.66
N ASN A 196 -45.31 24.84 -11.18
CA ASN A 196 -46.29 25.28 -12.18
C ASN A 196 -47.27 24.17 -12.60
N THR A 197 -48.55 24.51 -12.44
CA THR A 197 -49.70 24.29 -13.33
C THR A 197 -49.52 23.46 -14.61
N ILE A 198 -50.43 22.48 -14.79
CA ILE A 198 -51.01 22.14 -16.09
C ILE A 198 -52.53 21.98 -15.90
N SER A 199 -53.29 22.62 -16.79
CA SER A 199 -54.75 22.59 -16.85
C SER A 199 -55.21 22.05 -18.21
N LEU A 200 -56.39 21.40 -18.17
CA LEU A 200 -57.43 21.22 -19.20
C LEU A 200 -57.45 20.00 -20.15
N GLY A 201 -58.62 19.34 -20.15
CA GLY A 201 -59.21 18.53 -21.24
C GLY A 201 -59.82 17.20 -20.77
N ALA A 202 -61.00 17.15 -20.14
CA ALA A 202 -62.35 16.99 -20.75
C ALA A 202 -62.60 15.64 -21.47
N ALA A 203 -63.56 14.83 -20.99
CA ALA A 203 -64.60 14.16 -21.80
C ALA A 203 -65.54 13.25 -20.96
N VAL A 204 -66.85 13.54 -21.10
CA VAL A 204 -68.09 12.77 -20.82
C VAL A 204 -68.48 12.46 -19.38
#